data_AF-A0A554IFU6-F1
#
_entry.id   AF-A0A554IFU6-F1
#
_cell.length_a   1.000
_cell.length_b   1.000
_cell.length_c   1.000
_cell.angle_alpha   90.00
_cell.angle_beta   90.00
_cell.angle_gamma   90.00
#
_symmetry.space_group_name_H-M   'P 1'
#
loop_
_entity.id
_entity.type
_entity.pdbx_description
1 polymer ?
#
loop_
_entity_poly.entity_id
_entity_poly.type
_entity_poly.pdbx_seq_one_letter_code
_entity_poly.pdbx_strand_id
1 'polypeptide(L)'
;MTWYQKTLKKYGKEILTGAIFSVICTLAFLLWIYGMGKTFTWTDISPIDPPSIFVRFLYSALTFVTLGRILYVTGFYKALYQIIGDWQSFKEAKVIIWLLLMGAMFFVIVPTIVDILNGILSVGYNLFALILYAFPPVGVSLIFFVFYFYFKRKLRPIS
;
A
#
# COMPACT_ATOMS: atom_id res chain seq x y z
N MET A 1 -13.77 5.13 -20.62
CA MET A 1 -12.52 5.05 -19.83
C MET A 1 -12.75 5.72 -18.49
N THR A 2 -12.55 5.00 -17.38
CA THR A 2 -12.70 5.54 -16.02
C THR A 2 -11.56 6.51 -15.70
N TRP A 3 -11.75 7.40 -14.72
CA TRP A 3 -10.78 8.46 -14.37
C TRP A 3 -9.38 7.90 -14.05
N TYR A 4 -9.30 6.78 -13.31
CA TYR A 4 -8.03 6.11 -13.00
C TYR A 4 -7.27 5.65 -14.25
N GLN A 5 -7.97 5.14 -15.27
CA GLN A 5 -7.34 4.73 -16.52
C GLN A 5 -6.76 5.92 -17.29
N LYS A 6 -7.42 7.09 -17.24
CA LYS A 6 -6.90 8.34 -17.84
C LYS A 6 -5.63 8.81 -17.11
N THR A 7 -5.64 8.79 -15.78
CA THR A 7 -4.50 9.22 -14.95
C THR A 7 -3.29 8.30 -15.16
N LEU A 8 -3.50 6.98 -15.13
CA LEU A 8 -2.45 6.00 -15.43
C LEU A 8 -1.85 6.19 -16.83
N LYS A 9 -2.68 6.47 -17.84
CA LYS A 9 -2.18 6.68 -19.21
C LYS A 9 -1.41 7.99 -19.34
N LYS A 10 -1.81 9.04 -18.60
CA LYS A 10 -1.16 10.35 -18.61
C LYS A 10 0.20 10.33 -17.91
N TYR A 11 0.30 9.69 -16.74
CA TYR A 11 1.51 9.68 -15.91
C TYR A 11 2.30 8.36 -15.97
N GLY A 12 1.84 7.37 -16.73
CA GLY A 12 2.45 6.03 -16.75
C GLY A 12 3.92 6.01 -17.14
N LYS A 13 4.37 6.95 -17.99
CA LYS A 13 5.78 7.10 -18.33
C LYS A 13 6.62 7.60 -17.15
N GLU A 14 6.12 8.57 -16.39
CA GLU A 14 6.79 9.09 -15.20
C GLU A 14 6.80 8.05 -14.08
N ILE A 15 5.67 7.37 -13.85
CA ILE A 15 5.56 6.27 -12.89
C ILE A 15 6.56 5.16 -13.22
N LEU A 16 6.63 4.74 -14.50
CA LEU A 16 7.57 3.70 -14.93
C LEU A 16 9.03 4.15 -14.79
N THR A 17 9.33 5.41 -15.13
CA THR A 17 10.69 5.96 -15.03
C THR A 17 11.12 6.09 -13.57
N GLY A 18 10.23 6.55 -12.68
CA GLY A 18 10.45 6.60 -11.25
C GLY A 18 10.68 5.21 -10.66
N ALA A 19 9.85 4.23 -11.01
CA ALA A 19 10.02 2.85 -10.56
C ALA A 19 11.37 2.25 -11.01
N ILE A 20 11.76 2.45 -12.27
CA ILE A 20 13.06 1.99 -12.78
C ILE A 20 14.21 2.66 -12.03
N PHE A 21 14.13 3.99 -11.82
CA PHE A 21 15.15 4.73 -11.10
C PHE A 21 15.30 4.23 -9.66
N SER A 22 14.19 4.03 -8.94
CA SER A 22 14.20 3.47 -7.59
C SER A 22 14.83 2.08 -7.55
N VAL A 23 14.49 1.19 -8.49
CA VAL A 23 15.09 -0.15 -8.59
C VAL A 23 16.60 -0.07 -8.81
N ILE A 24 17.08 0.81 -9.69
CA ILE A 24 18.52 1.00 -9.94
C ILE A 24 19.22 1.52 -8.68
N CYS A 25 18.65 2.53 -8.01
CA CYS A 25 19.21 3.07 -6.77
C CYS A 25 19.29 2.00 -5.66
N THR A 26 18.24 1.20 -5.50
CA THR A 26 18.22 0.09 -4.52
C THR A 26 19.27 -0.97 -4.87
N LEU A 27 19.42 -1.34 -6.14
CA LEU A 27 20.43 -2.29 -6.59
C LEU A 27 21.86 -1.75 -6.36
N ALA A 28 22.12 -0.49 -6.69
CA ALA A 28 23.42 0.15 -6.45
C ALA A 28 23.75 0.23 -4.95
N PHE A 29 22.77 0.55 -4.11
CA PHE A 29 22.92 0.59 -2.66
C PHE A 29 23.21 -0.80 -2.08
N LEU A 30 22.56 -1.85 -2.58
CA LEU A 30 22.77 -3.22 -2.11
C LEU A 30 24.14 -3.78 -2.56
N LEU A 31 24.58 -3.46 -3.78
CA LEU A 31 25.95 -3.76 -4.22
C LEU A 31 27.01 -2.99 -3.42
N TRP A 32 26.73 -1.74 -3.05
CA TRP A 32 27.60 -0.95 -2.18
C TRP A 32 27.72 -1.57 -0.78
N ILE A 33 26.61 -2.03 -0.18
CA ILE A 33 26.63 -2.75 1.10
C ILE A 33 27.44 -4.04 1.02
N TYR A 34 27.28 -4.80 -0.08
CA TYR A 34 28.09 -5.99 -0.33
C TYR A 34 29.58 -5.64 -0.47
N GLY A 35 29.93 -4.61 -1.23
CA GLY A 35 31.31 -4.14 -1.39
C GLY A 35 31.96 -3.64 -0.10
N MET A 36 31.17 -3.17 0.87
CA MET A 36 31.65 -2.82 2.22
C MET A 36 31.87 -4.06 3.12
N GLY A 37 31.66 -5.28 2.64
CA GLY A 37 31.87 -6.51 3.41
C GLY A 37 30.89 -6.70 4.56
N LYS A 38 29.78 -5.94 4.60
CA LYS A 38 28.77 -6.09 5.64
C LYS A 38 28.01 -7.40 5.45
N THR A 39 27.95 -8.21 6.50
CA THR A 39 27.13 -9.42 6.52
C THR A 39 25.64 -9.06 6.46
N PHE A 40 24.86 -9.84 5.73
CA PHE A 40 23.40 -9.69 5.74
C PHE A 40 22.86 -9.85 7.16
N THR A 41 22.06 -8.86 7.59
CA THR A 41 21.29 -8.90 8.83
C THR A 41 19.85 -8.57 8.51
N TRP A 42 18.91 -9.32 9.08
CA TRP A 42 17.50 -9.01 8.92
C TRP A 42 17.19 -7.64 9.55
N THR A 43 16.56 -6.75 8.79
CA THR A 43 16.22 -5.39 9.24
C THR A 43 14.72 -5.16 9.14
N ASP A 44 14.09 -4.75 10.24
CA ASP A 44 12.70 -4.33 10.21
C ASP A 44 12.56 -2.91 9.65
N ILE A 45 11.80 -2.79 8.57
CA ILE A 45 11.49 -1.50 7.94
C ILE A 45 9.99 -1.23 7.99
N SER A 46 9.60 0.03 8.24
CA SER A 46 8.21 0.49 8.25
C SER A 46 8.01 1.66 7.27
N PRO A 47 7.96 1.40 5.95
CA PRO A 47 7.87 2.45 4.94
C PRO A 47 6.52 3.17 4.87
N ILE A 48 5.46 2.61 5.46
CA ILE A 48 4.11 3.21 5.45
C ILE A 48 3.80 3.73 6.85
N ASP A 49 3.60 5.04 6.96
CA ASP A 49 3.10 5.67 8.18
C ASP A 49 1.57 5.59 8.25
N PRO A 50 1.00 5.34 9.44
CA PRO A 50 -0.44 5.39 9.61
C PRO A 50 -0.98 6.82 9.36
N PRO A 51 -2.15 6.96 8.73
CA PRO A 51 -2.70 8.27 8.42
C PRO A 51 -3.02 9.07 9.70
N SER A 52 -2.76 10.38 9.66
CA SER A 52 -2.99 11.23 10.84
C SER A 52 -4.46 11.25 11.28
N ILE A 53 -4.69 11.43 12.57
CA ILE A 53 -6.02 11.50 13.20
C ILE A 53 -6.91 12.60 12.56
N PHE A 54 -6.27 13.63 12.00
CA PHE A 54 -6.95 14.80 11.45
C PHE A 54 -7.63 14.53 10.11
N VAL A 55 -7.43 13.36 9.48
CA VAL A 55 -8.13 13.00 8.24
C VAL A 55 -9.49 12.34 8.53
N ARG A 56 -10.28 12.96 9.42
CA ARG A 56 -11.60 12.45 9.88
C ARG A 56 -12.56 12.13 8.72
N PHE A 57 -12.50 12.90 7.63
CA PHE A 57 -13.28 12.64 6.41
C PHE A 57 -12.89 11.34 5.71
N LEU A 58 -11.60 10.98 5.69
CA LEU A 58 -11.12 9.74 5.10
C LEU A 58 -11.62 8.54 5.91
N TYR A 59 -11.50 8.59 7.24
CA TYR A 59 -11.98 7.50 8.10
C TYR A 59 -13.49 7.32 8.01
N SER A 60 -14.25 8.42 7.95
CA SER A 60 -15.71 8.37 7.76
C SER A 60 -16.09 7.73 6.42
N ALA A 61 -15.45 8.16 5.32
CA ALA A 61 -15.68 7.59 3.99
C ALA A 61 -15.26 6.12 3.92
N LEU A 62 -14.11 5.77 4.49
CA LEU A 62 -13.62 4.40 4.53
C LEU A 62 -14.55 3.49 5.33
N THR A 63 -14.99 3.96 6.50
CA THR A 63 -15.99 3.28 7.34
C THR A 63 -17.28 3.06 6.58
N PHE A 64 -17.76 4.06 5.84
CA PHE A 64 -18.97 3.93 5.02
C PHE A 64 -18.84 2.83 3.95
N VAL A 65 -17.74 2.85 3.18
CA VAL A 65 -17.52 1.94 2.05
C VAL A 65 -17.28 0.50 2.50
N THR A 66 -16.73 0.31 3.70
CA THR A 66 -16.37 -1.02 4.23
C THR A 66 -17.41 -1.53 5.23
N LEU A 67 -17.26 -1.23 6.52
CA LEU A 67 -18.12 -1.75 7.59
C LEU A 67 -19.57 -1.26 7.45
N GLY A 68 -19.77 0.02 7.10
CA GLY A 68 -21.08 0.60 6.85
C GLY A 68 -21.82 -0.12 5.71
N ARG A 69 -21.11 -0.47 4.64
CA ARG A 69 -21.65 -1.27 3.54
C ARG A 69 -22.03 -2.67 4.00
N ILE A 70 -21.21 -3.31 4.84
CA ILE A 70 -21.52 -4.64 5.40
C ILE A 70 -22.84 -4.57 6.19
N LEU A 71 -22.98 -3.60 7.10
CA LEU A 71 -24.21 -3.40 7.88
C LEU A 71 -25.42 -3.07 7.00
N TYR A 72 -25.21 -2.36 5.90
CA TYR A 72 -26.27 -2.06 4.95
C TYR A 72 -26.74 -3.31 4.19
N VAL A 73 -25.81 -4.10 3.67
CA VAL A 73 -26.09 -5.32 2.89
C VAL A 73 -26.72 -6.40 3.74
N THR A 74 -26.33 -6.54 5.00
CA THR A 74 -26.94 -7.52 5.93
C THR A 74 -28.33 -7.10 6.42
N GLY A 75 -28.82 -5.91 6.05
CA GLY A 75 -30.09 -5.39 6.53
C GLY A 75 -30.09 -5.06 8.03
N PHE A 76 -28.91 -4.90 8.64
CA PHE A 76 -28.75 -4.70 10.08
C PHE A 76 -29.60 -3.53 10.60
N TYR A 77 -29.59 -2.39 9.90
CA TYR A 77 -30.39 -1.23 10.30
C TYR A 77 -31.91 -1.48 10.23
N LYS A 78 -32.37 -2.35 9.33
CA LYS A 78 -33.78 -2.75 9.26
C LYS A 78 -34.16 -3.61 10.46
N ALA A 79 -33.33 -4.61 10.78
CA ALA A 79 -33.54 -5.45 11.96
C ALA A 79 -33.48 -4.62 13.26
N LEU A 80 -32.53 -3.70 13.35
CA LEU A 80 -32.37 -2.81 14.50
C LEU A 80 -33.62 -1.95 14.72
N TYR A 81 -34.18 -1.36 13.65
CA TYR A 81 -35.41 -0.58 13.75
C TYR A 81 -36.61 -1.43 14.20
N GLN A 82 -36.72 -2.66 13.71
CA GLN A 82 -37.79 -3.59 14.12
C GLN A 82 -37.71 -3.98 15.60
N ILE A 83 -36.50 -4.04 16.18
CA ILE A 83 -36.30 -4.35 17.60
C ILE A 83 -36.61 -3.13 18.47
N ILE A 84 -36.15 -1.95 18.07
CA ILE A 84 -36.30 -0.72 18.88
C ILE A 84 -37.75 -0.20 18.83
N GLY A 85 -38.41 -0.29 17.67
CA GLY A 85 -39.80 0.13 17.47
C GLY A 85 -40.02 1.66 17.46
N ASP A 86 -39.15 2.44 18.10
CA ASP A 86 -39.20 3.90 18.15
C ASP A 86 -38.18 4.58 17.22
N TRP A 87 -38.62 5.66 16.57
CA TRP A 87 -37.79 6.41 15.61
C TRP A 87 -36.68 7.23 16.27
N GLN A 88 -36.96 7.84 17.43
CA GLN A 88 -35.99 8.68 18.14
C GLN A 88 -34.85 7.82 18.69
N SER A 89 -35.18 6.73 19.38
CA SER A 89 -34.20 5.78 19.90
C SER A 89 -33.40 5.09 18.79
N PHE A 90 -34.03 4.80 17.64
CA PHE A 90 -33.31 4.26 16.47
C PHE A 90 -32.26 5.25 15.93
N LYS A 91 -32.61 6.54 15.86
CA LYS A 91 -31.69 7.58 15.38
C LYS A 91 -30.47 7.72 16.30
N GLU A 92 -30.68 7.68 17.62
CA GLU A 92 -29.61 7.71 18.62
C GLU A 92 -28.71 6.46 18.51
N ALA A 93 -29.30 5.27 18.45
CA ALA A 93 -28.57 4.02 18.29
C ALA A 93 -27.70 4.03 17.03
N LYS A 94 -28.23 4.54 15.90
CA LYS A 94 -27.50 4.67 14.65
C LYS A 94 -26.27 5.58 14.78
N VAL A 95 -26.37 6.69 15.52
CA VAL A 95 -25.23 7.59 15.77
C VAL A 95 -24.16 6.90 16.63
N ILE A 96 -24.56 6.19 17.68
CA ILE A 96 -23.64 5.44 18.54
C ILE A 96 -22.90 4.37 17.73
N ILE A 97 -23.63 3.57 16.95
CA ILE A 97 -23.05 2.56 16.07
C ILE A 97 -22.08 3.21 15.08
N TRP A 98 -22.44 4.35 14.49
CA TRP A 98 -21.56 5.06 13.57
C TRP A 98 -20.25 5.50 14.21
N LEU A 99 -20.30 6.07 15.42
CA LEU A 99 -19.11 6.47 16.16
C LEU A 99 -18.23 5.27 16.52
N LEU A 100 -18.83 4.15 16.93
CA LEU A 100 -18.11 2.90 17.22
C LEU A 100 -17.41 2.35 15.98
N LEU A 101 -18.06 2.36 14.82
CA LEU A 101 -17.46 1.87 13.57
C LEU A 101 -16.29 2.76 13.13
N MET A 102 -16.45 4.09 13.21
CA MET A 102 -15.34 5.00 12.92
C MET A 102 -14.18 4.82 13.90
N GLY A 103 -14.47 4.62 15.18
CA GLY A 103 -13.47 4.33 16.21
C GLY A 103 -12.73 3.02 15.92
N ALA A 104 -13.45 1.95 15.62
CA ALA A 104 -12.86 0.66 15.27
C ALA A 104 -12.00 0.75 14.00
N MET A 105 -12.47 1.50 12.99
CA MET A 105 -11.70 1.74 11.77
C MET A 105 -10.39 2.45 12.06
N PHE A 106 -10.43 3.46 12.93
CA PHE A 106 -9.28 4.29 13.27
C PHE A 106 -8.26 3.59 14.18
N PHE A 107 -8.71 2.98 15.29
CA PHE A 107 -7.80 2.43 16.31
C PHE A 107 -7.34 1.01 16.02
N VAL A 108 -8.12 0.24 15.26
CA VAL A 108 -7.85 -1.20 15.08
C VAL A 108 -7.55 -1.49 13.63
N ILE A 109 -8.52 -1.25 12.74
CA ILE A 109 -8.43 -1.77 11.36
C ILE A 109 -7.31 -1.11 10.58
N VAL A 110 -7.26 0.22 10.53
CA VAL A 110 -6.25 0.94 9.75
C VAL A 110 -4.82 0.67 10.25
N PRO A 111 -4.52 0.78 11.57
CA PRO A 111 -3.19 0.45 12.09
C PRO A 111 -2.81 -1.00 11.78
N THR A 112 -3.69 -1.97 12.02
CA THR A 112 -3.40 -3.38 11.72
C THR A 112 -3.11 -3.62 10.25
N ILE A 113 -3.86 -2.99 9.33
CA ILE A 113 -3.58 -3.11 7.89
C ILE A 113 -2.22 -2.50 7.55
N VAL A 114 -1.89 -1.33 8.10
CA VAL A 114 -0.59 -0.67 7.88
C VAL A 114 0.55 -1.55 8.40
N ASP A 115 0.40 -2.15 9.58
CA ASP A 115 1.40 -3.05 10.16
C ASP A 115 1.58 -4.31 9.31
N ILE A 116 0.49 -4.92 8.83
CA ILE A 116 0.56 -6.07 7.93
C ILE A 116 1.29 -5.70 6.64
N LEU A 117 0.96 -4.55 6.04
CA LEU A 117 1.61 -4.09 4.81
C LEU A 117 3.10 -3.81 5.03
N ASN A 118 3.46 -3.16 6.15
CA ASN A 118 4.85 -2.95 6.53
C ASN A 118 5.59 -4.27 6.75
N GLY A 119 4.95 -5.25 7.40
CA GLY A 119 5.50 -6.60 7.57
C GLY A 119 5.78 -7.29 6.24
N ILE A 120 4.83 -7.24 5.29
CA ILE A 120 5.01 -7.79 3.94
C ILE A 120 6.18 -7.09 3.22
N LEU A 121 6.25 -5.76 3.29
CA LEU A 121 7.33 -4.98 2.67
C LEU A 121 8.69 -5.27 3.31
N SER A 122 8.73 -5.41 4.64
CA SER A 122 9.94 -5.79 5.39
C SER A 122 10.45 -7.16 4.96
N VAL A 123 9.57 -8.16 4.91
CA VAL A 123 9.94 -9.51 4.42
C VAL A 123 10.43 -9.45 2.97
N GLY A 124 9.72 -8.74 2.09
CA GLY A 124 10.11 -8.60 0.68
C GLY A 124 11.48 -7.94 0.50
N TYR A 125 11.74 -6.87 1.25
CA TYR A 125 13.04 -6.18 1.24
C TYR A 125 14.16 -7.10 1.72
N ASN A 126 13.97 -7.79 2.84
CA ASN A 126 14.99 -8.67 3.41
C ASN A 126 15.29 -9.87 2.49
N LEU A 127 14.27 -10.48 1.88
CA LEU A 127 14.47 -11.55 0.91
C LEU A 127 15.25 -11.06 -0.31
N PHE A 128 14.93 -9.87 -0.81
CA PHE A 128 15.64 -9.28 -1.94
C PHE A 128 17.10 -8.95 -1.60
N ALA A 129 17.34 -8.36 -0.43
CA ALA A 129 18.68 -8.08 0.07
C ALA A 129 19.49 -9.38 0.30
N LEU A 130 18.87 -10.45 0.80
CA LEU A 130 19.50 -11.76 0.97
C LEU A 130 19.91 -12.38 -0.37
N ILE A 131 19.03 -12.35 -1.37
CA ILE A 131 19.33 -12.87 -2.72
C ILE A 131 20.55 -12.13 -3.31
N LEU A 132 20.59 -10.81 -3.15
CA LEU A 132 21.70 -9.99 -3.67
C LEU A 132 23.00 -10.19 -2.90
N TYR A 133 22.91 -10.44 -1.59
CA TYR A 133 24.06 -10.81 -0.77
C TYR A 133 24.61 -12.19 -1.15
N ALA A 134 23.74 -13.19 -1.34
CA ALA A 134 24.13 -14.56 -1.68
C ALA A 134 24.60 -14.71 -3.14
N PHE A 135 24.04 -13.91 -4.05
CA PHE A 135 24.37 -13.95 -5.48
C PHE A 135 24.58 -12.54 -6.07
N PRO A 136 25.70 -11.88 -5.75
CA PRO A 136 26.05 -10.55 -6.30
C PRO A 136 25.99 -10.45 -7.83
N PRO A 137 26.40 -11.49 -8.61
CA PRO A 137 26.28 -11.46 -10.06
C PRO A 137 24.84 -11.30 -10.57
N VAL A 138 23.83 -11.73 -9.81
CA VAL A 138 22.40 -11.55 -10.16
C VAL A 138 22.03 -10.07 -10.08
N GLY A 139 22.51 -9.36 -9.06
CA GLY A 139 22.32 -7.92 -8.92
C GLY A 139 22.96 -7.12 -10.06
N VAL A 140 24.21 -7.44 -10.38
CA VAL A 140 24.94 -6.83 -11.50
C VAL A 140 24.21 -7.11 -12.83
N SER A 141 23.78 -8.35 -13.04
CA SER A 141 23.06 -8.76 -14.26
C SER A 141 21.70 -8.06 -14.40
N LEU A 142 20.96 -7.86 -13.30
CA LEU A 142 19.70 -7.10 -13.29
C LEU A 142 19.94 -5.63 -13.69
N ILE A 143 20.99 -4.99 -13.18
CA ILE A 143 21.35 -3.62 -13.58
C ILE A 143 21.65 -3.58 -15.08
N PHE A 144 22.51 -4.46 -15.59
CA PHE A 144 22.84 -4.51 -17.01
C PHE A 144 21.60 -4.78 -17.88
N PHE A 145 20.69 -5.64 -17.43
CA PHE A 145 19.46 -5.94 -18.16
C PHE A 145 18.52 -4.73 -18.22
N VAL A 146 18.36 -3.99 -17.11
CA VAL A 146 17.57 -2.76 -17.07
C VAL A 146 18.18 -1.69 -17.97
N PHE A 147 19.51 -1.49 -17.91
CA PHE A 147 20.23 -0.58 -18.80
C PHE A 147 20.05 -0.98 -20.27
N TYR A 148 20.26 -2.26 -20.60
CA TYR A 148 20.08 -2.78 -21.95
C TYR A 148 18.67 -2.53 -22.47
N PHE A 149 17.62 -2.82 -21.70
CA PHE A 149 16.24 -2.57 -22.13
C PHE A 149 15.90 -1.08 -22.26
N TYR A 150 16.40 -0.24 -21.36
CA TYR A 150 16.23 1.20 -21.42
C TYR A 150 16.85 1.79 -22.69
N PHE A 151 18.11 1.44 -22.98
CA PHE A 151 18.82 1.90 -24.18
C PHE A 151 18.28 1.25 -25.47
N LYS A 152 17.92 -0.04 -25.46
CA LYS A 152 17.29 -0.72 -26.60
C LYS A 152 15.97 -0.06 -27.01
N ARG A 153 15.17 0.42 -26.06
CA ARG A 153 13.94 1.18 -26.37
C ARG A 153 14.23 2.55 -26.97
N LYS A 154 15.32 3.21 -26.54
CA LYS A 154 15.74 4.52 -27.06
C LYS A 154 16.43 4.42 -28.44
N LEU A 155 17.01 3.26 -28.75
CA LEU A 155 17.72 2.95 -29.99
C LEU A 155 16.87 2.21 -31.04
N ARG A 156 15.58 1.95 -30.79
CA ARG A 156 14.69 1.47 -31.86
C ARG A 156 14.52 2.61 -32.87
N PRO A 157 14.97 2.46 -34.13
CA PRO A 157 14.65 3.42 -35.15
C PRO A 157 13.13 3.49 -35.28
N ILE A 158 12.62 4.71 -35.44
CA ILE A 158 11.26 4.95 -35.90
C ILE A 158 11.20 4.37 -37.31
N SER A 159 10.61 3.18 -37.44
CA SER A 159 10.12 2.65 -38.72
C SER A 159 8.61 2.79 -38.76
#